data_AF-A0A9D6VN59-F1
#
_entry.id   AF-A0A9D6VN59-F1
#
_cell.length_a   1.000
_cell.length_b   1.000
_cell.length_c   1.000
_cell.angle_alpha   90.00
_cell.angle_beta   90.00
_cell.angle_gamma   90.00
#
_symmetry.space_group_name_H-M   'P 1'
#
loop_
_entity.id
_entity.type
_entity.pdbx_description
1 polymer ?
#
loop_
_entity_poly.entity_id
_entity_poly.type
_entity_poly.pdbx_seq_one_letter_code
_entity_poly.pdbx_strand_id
1 'polypeptide(L)'
;MKHALNFRLNEQTVVSLSILQKKLHCSKTAIIERAVQAYVKQVLPRQQKLLAFSGVLNEHDANSMLELIDASKNNKEMDFDL
;
A
#
# COMPACT_ATOMS: atom_id res chain seq x y z
N MET A 1 -14.70 -16.77 -8.45
CA MET A 1 -14.38 -17.39 -9.75
C MET A 1 -13.19 -16.65 -10.36
N LYS A 2 -12.27 -17.33 -11.05
CA LYS A 2 -11.19 -16.63 -11.78
C LYS A 2 -11.77 -16.03 -13.05
N HIS A 3 -11.70 -14.71 -13.19
CA HIS A 3 -12.14 -14.01 -14.39
C HIS A 3 -10.97 -13.84 -15.35
N ALA A 4 -11.18 -14.20 -16.63
CA ALA A 4 -10.20 -13.94 -17.67
C ALA A 4 -10.11 -12.42 -17.89
N LEU A 5 -8.90 -11.89 -17.81
CA LEU A 5 -8.59 -10.47 -18.00
C LEU A 5 -7.58 -10.34 -19.13
N ASN A 6 -7.86 -9.44 -20.06
CA ASN A 6 -6.97 -9.14 -21.17
C ASN A 6 -6.21 -7.84 -20.89
N PHE A 7 -4.88 -7.90 -20.90
CA PHE A 7 -4.02 -6.73 -20.75
C PHE A 7 -3.37 -6.38 -22.08
N ARG A 8 -3.41 -5.11 -22.45
CA ARG A 8 -2.55 -4.58 -23.52
C ARG A 8 -1.26 -4.11 -22.88
N LEU A 9 -0.17 -4.75 -23.24
CA LEU A 9 1.17 -4.47 -22.72
C LEU A 9 2.01 -3.82 -23.81
N ASN A 10 2.91 -2.92 -23.42
CA ASN A 10 3.91 -2.41 -24.35
C ASN A 10 4.94 -3.50 -24.68
N GLU A 11 5.66 -3.31 -25.79
CA GLU A 11 6.60 -4.29 -26.31
C GLU A 11 7.69 -4.66 -25.30
N GLN A 12 8.25 -3.65 -24.62
CA GLN A 12 9.30 -3.88 -23.62
C GLN A 12 8.83 -4.81 -22.49
N THR A 13 7.59 -4.66 -22.00
CA THR A 13 7.02 -5.54 -20.98
C THR A 13 6.88 -6.97 -21.51
N VAL A 14 6.44 -7.14 -22.76
CA VAL A 14 6.32 -8.46 -23.39
C VAL A 14 7.68 -9.16 -23.51
N VAL A 15 8.73 -8.41 -23.86
CA VAL A 15 10.11 -8.92 -23.91
C VAL A 15 10.57 -9.35 -22.52
N SER A 16 10.38 -8.52 -21.50
CA SER A 16 10.74 -8.86 -20.12
C SER A 16 10.02 -10.11 -19.62
N LEU A 17 8.72 -10.23 -19.88
CA LEU A 17 7.94 -11.43 -19.53
C LEU A 17 8.44 -12.68 -20.25
N SER A 18 8.88 -12.55 -21.50
CA SER A 18 9.43 -13.67 -22.27
C SER A 18 10.78 -14.15 -21.72
N ILE A 19 11.65 -13.23 -21.28
CA ILE A 19 12.90 -13.56 -20.60
C ILE A 19 12.61 -14.26 -19.27
N LEU A 20 11.69 -13.72 -18.48
CA LEU A 20 11.30 -14.29 -17.19
C LEU A 20 10.66 -15.67 -17.33
N GLN A 21 9.82 -15.88 -18.35
CA GLN A 21 9.24 -17.18 -18.65
C GLN A 21 10.33 -18.24 -18.87
N LYS A 22 11.39 -17.90 -19.61
CA LYS A 22 12.51 -18.82 -19.84
C LYS A 22 13.28 -19.10 -18.55
N LYS A 23 13.54 -18.08 -17.73
CA LYS A 23 14.32 -18.21 -16.47
C LYS A 23 13.57 -18.96 -15.37
N LEU A 24 12.25 -18.75 -15.26
CA LEU A 24 11.43 -19.26 -14.16
C LEU A 24 10.64 -20.52 -14.54
N HIS A 25 10.77 -21.00 -15.78
CA HIS A 25 10.08 -22.16 -16.31
C HIS A 25 8.56 -22.14 -16.04
N CYS A 26 7.94 -20.97 -16.19
CA CYS A 26 6.51 -20.78 -15.92
C CYS A 26 5.86 -19.84 -16.95
N SER A 27 4.53 -19.86 -17.05
CA SER A 27 3.80 -19.07 -18.04
C SER A 27 3.88 -17.56 -17.74
N LYS A 28 3.78 -16.72 -18.78
CA LYS A 28 3.69 -15.25 -18.61
C LYS A 28 2.55 -14.86 -17.66
N THR A 29 1.41 -15.55 -17.76
CA THR A 29 0.26 -15.35 -16.86
C THR A 29 0.64 -15.63 -15.41
N ALA A 30 1.32 -16.75 -15.13
CA ALA A 30 1.76 -17.08 -13.78
C ALA A 30 2.76 -16.06 -13.23
N ILE A 31 3.61 -15.50 -14.08
CA ILE A 31 4.54 -14.42 -13.70
C ILE A 31 3.76 -13.16 -13.30
N ILE A 32 2.79 -12.74 -14.11
CA ILE A 32 1.95 -11.57 -13.81
C ILE A 32 1.15 -11.80 -12.52
N GLU A 33 0.52 -12.96 -12.34
CA GLU A 33 -0.23 -13.29 -11.12
C GLU A 33 0.66 -13.18 -9.87
N ARG A 34 1.87 -13.75 -9.90
CA ARG A 34 2.83 -13.66 -8.79
C ARG A 34 3.28 -12.22 -8.54
N ALA A 35 3.55 -11.46 -9.59
CA ALA A 35 3.96 -10.06 -9.48
C ALA A 35 2.86 -9.20 -8.86
N VAL A 36 1.61 -9.37 -9.30
CA VAL A 36 0.45 -8.67 -8.72
C VAL A 36 0.27 -9.06 -7.25
N GLN A 37 0.34 -10.35 -6.92
CA GLN A 37 0.27 -10.80 -5.52
C GLN A 37 1.38 -10.20 -4.65
N ALA A 38 2.61 -10.13 -5.16
CA ALA A 38 3.73 -9.53 -4.46
C ALA A 38 3.53 -8.02 -4.25
N TYR A 39 3.07 -7.31 -5.28
CA TYR A 39 2.74 -5.89 -5.20
C TYR A 39 1.65 -5.61 -4.15
N VAL A 40 0.57 -6.38 -4.20
CA VAL A 40 -0.53 -6.30 -3.22
C VAL A 40 -0.01 -6.50 -1.80
N LYS A 41 0.83 -7.52 -1.56
CA LYS A 41 1.45 -7.75 -0.24
C LYS A 41 2.35 -6.61 0.24
N GLN A 42 2.98 -5.87 -0.67
CA GLN A 42 3.84 -4.72 -0.31
C GLN A 42 3.03 -3.44 -0.09
N VAL A 43 1.96 -3.23 -0.86
CA VAL A 43 1.18 -1.99 -0.85
C VAL A 43 0.06 -2.00 0.18
N LEU A 44 -0.60 -3.14 0.43
CA LEU A 44 -1.67 -3.22 1.43
C LEU A 44 -1.21 -2.77 2.81
N PRO A 45 -0.06 -3.23 3.36
CA PRO A 45 0.40 -2.78 4.67
C PRO A 45 0.65 -1.26 4.72
N ARG A 46 1.04 -0.65 3.59
CA ARG A 46 1.28 0.80 3.50
C ARG A 46 -0.03 1.59 3.50
N GLN A 47 -1.06 1.09 2.82
CA GLN A 47 -2.40 1.69 2.83
C GLN A 47 -3.18 1.38 4.11
N GLN A 48 -2.87 0.25 4.77
CA GLN A 48 -3.44 -0.16 6.05
C GLN A 48 -2.97 0.70 7.22
N LYS A 49 -1.98 1.60 7.09
CA LYS A 49 -1.58 2.46 8.21
C LYS A 49 -2.74 3.26 8.79
N LEU A 50 -3.69 3.72 7.97
CA LEU A 50 -4.89 4.42 8.47
C LEU A 50 -5.99 3.44 8.92
N LEU A 51 -6.18 2.32 8.22
CA LEU A 51 -7.11 1.26 8.61
C LEU A 51 -6.68 0.53 9.90
N ALA A 52 -5.41 0.56 10.26
CA ALA A 52 -4.89 0.04 11.52
C ALA A 52 -5.44 0.82 12.73
N PHE A 53 -5.90 2.05 12.52
CA PHE A 53 -6.55 2.86 13.54
C PHE A 53 -8.08 2.88 13.42
N SER A 54 -8.66 2.30 12.36
CA SER A 54 -10.12 2.24 12.21
C SER A 54 -10.72 1.28 13.23
N GLY A 55 -11.58 1.80 14.11
CA GLY A 55 -12.23 1.03 15.17
C GLY A 55 -11.37 0.75 16.42
N VAL A 56 -10.17 1.33 16.52
CA VAL A 56 -9.31 1.20 17.71
C VAL A 56 -9.77 2.10 18.85
N LEU A 57 -10.25 3.29 18.52
CA LEU A 57 -10.80 4.24 19.49
C LEU A 57 -12.32 4.28 19.32
N ASN A 58 -13.03 4.30 20.45
CA ASN A 58 -14.44 4.67 20.42
C ASN A 58 -14.54 6.18 20.07
N GLU A 59 -15.74 6.62 19.69
CA GLU A 59 -15.97 8.00 19.22
C GLU A 59 -15.54 9.06 20.24
N HIS A 60 -15.68 8.76 21.54
CA HIS A 60 -15.29 9.65 22.62
C HIS A 60 -13.77 9.83 22.69
N ASP A 61 -13.03 8.72 22.71
CA ASP A 61 -11.56 8.75 22.79
C ASP A 61 -10.93 9.38 21.53
N ALA A 62 -11.56 9.17 20.36
CA ALA A 62 -11.15 9.80 19.12
C ALA A 62 -11.35 11.33 19.15
N ASN A 63 -12.50 11.80 19.65
CA ASN A 63 -12.77 13.23 19.79
C ASN A 63 -11.87 13.90 20.83
N SER A 64 -11.62 13.26 21.98
CA SER A 64 -10.70 13.77 22.98
C SER A 64 -9.26 13.85 22.45
N MET A 65 -8.83 12.90 21.62
CA MET A 65 -7.51 12.99 20.97
C MET A 65 -7.44 14.16 19.98
N LEU A 66 -8.50 14.43 19.23
CA LEU A 66 -8.57 15.58 18.32
C LEU A 66 -8.54 16.91 19.08
N GLU A 67 -9.26 17.02 20.20
CA GLU A 67 -9.24 18.20 21.08
C GLU A 67 -7.84 18.46 21.65
N LEU A 68 -7.13 17.40 22.07
CA LEU A 68 -5.74 17.52 22.56
C LEU A 68 -4.78 17.98 21.45
N ILE A 69 -4.93 17.48 20.22
CA ILE A 69 -4.12 17.90 19.07
C ILE A 69 -4.36 19.38 18.73
N ASP A 70 -5.63 19.81 18.78
CA ASP A 70 -6.00 21.20 18.47
C ASP A 70 -5.53 22.17 19.57
N ALA A 71 -5.64 21.76 20.85
CA ALA A 71 -5.08 22.51 21.96
C ALA A 71 -3.54 22.60 21.92
N SER A 72 -2.86 21.52 21.50
CA SER A 72 -1.40 21.48 21.38
C SER A 72 -0.86 22.33 20.23
N LYS A 73 -1.64 22.59 19.17
CA LYS A 73 -1.23 23.52 18.10
C LYS A 73 -0.93 24.93 18.60
N ASN A 74 -1.62 25.36 19.64
CA ASN A 74 -1.44 26.69 20.25
C ASN A 74 -0.33 26.73 21.31
N ASN A 75 0.23 25.57 21.67
CA ASN A 75 1.17 25.41 22.79
C ASN A 75 2.49 24.73 22.36
N LYS A 76 2.97 25.06 21.15
CA LYS A 76 4.36 24.75 20.80
C LYS A 76 5.25 25.78 21.48
N GLU A 77 5.71 25.47 22.68
CA GLU A 77 6.95 26.07 23.17
C GLU A 77 8.04 25.71 22.14
N MET A 78 8.41 26.70 21.33
CA MET A 78 9.59 26.59 20.48
C MET A 78 10.78 26.74 21.39
N ASP A 79 11.39 25.62 21.75
CA ASP A 79 12.73 25.61 22.32
C ASP A 79 13.69 26.19 21.25
N PHE A 80 14.03 27.47 21.43
CA PHE A 80 15.16 28.07 20.75
C PHE A 80 16.39 27.75 21.59
N ASP A 81 17.13 26.71 21.21
CA ASP A 81 18.52 26.57 21.64
C ASP A 81 19.32 27.75 21.04
N LEU A 82 19.66 28.71 21.90
CA LEU A 82 20.52 29.87 21.64
C LEU A 82 21.94 29.62 22.16
#